data_AF-A0A1J0PDC2-F1
#
_entry.id   AF-A0A1J0PDC2-F1
#
_cell.length_a   1.000
_cell.length_b   1.000
_cell.length_c   1.000
_cell.angle_alpha   90.00
_cell.angle_beta   90.00
_cell.angle_gamma   90.00
#
_symmetry.space_group_name_H-M   'P 1'
#
loop_
_entity.id
_entity.type
_entity.pdbx_description
1 polymer ?
#
loop_
_entity_poly.entity_id
_entity_poly.type
_entity_poly.pdbx_seq_one_letter_code
_entity_poly.pdbx_strand_id
1 'polypeptide(L)'
;MVVMQVVRFQFPDVATVSSQDLAFQLANDPSAPVMIDTREPREYAVSHLPGALNLTTVEAIEKEGIAKDRPLVVYCTVGYRSAYLARELNAAGYGQVANLDGSIIQWHNQGNRLLAQGELVQKVHPYDKTWGLLLNPNDRSDGTPK
;
A
#
# COMPACT_ATOMS: atom_id res chain seq x y z
N MET A 1 1.48 1.68 -16.33
CA MET A 1 2.65 0.90 -16.78
C MET A 1 3.98 1.61 -16.51
N VAL A 2 4.15 2.89 -16.87
CA VAL A 2 5.45 3.60 -16.72
C VAL A 2 5.92 3.79 -15.26
N VAL A 3 5.04 4.22 -14.35
CA VAL A 3 5.41 4.51 -12.94
C VAL A 3 5.96 3.27 -12.23
N MET A 4 5.31 2.12 -12.41
CA MET A 4 5.73 0.86 -11.78
C MET A 4 7.11 0.41 -12.27
N GLN A 5 7.40 0.56 -13.56
CA GLN A 5 8.72 0.26 -14.11
C GLN A 5 9.81 1.18 -13.54
N VAL A 6 9.50 2.46 -13.35
CA VAL A 6 10.42 3.43 -12.70
C VAL A 6 10.68 3.04 -11.26
N VAL A 7 9.65 2.66 -10.48
CA VAL A 7 9.83 2.20 -9.09
C VAL A 7 10.72 0.96 -9.06
N ARG A 8 10.43 -0.07 -9.85
CA ARG A 8 11.24 -1.30 -9.88
C ARG A 8 12.70 -1.04 -10.31
N PHE A 9 12.91 -0.10 -11.24
CA PHE A 9 14.25 0.28 -11.67
C PHE A 9 15.05 0.99 -10.56
N GLN A 10 14.40 1.85 -9.78
CA GLN A 10 15.05 2.59 -8.69
C GLN A 10 15.25 1.75 -7.41
N PHE A 11 14.44 0.71 -7.24
CA PHE A 11 14.49 -0.20 -6.08
C PHE A 11 14.62 -1.66 -6.54
N PRO A 12 15.71 -2.03 -7.24
CA PRO A 12 15.87 -3.38 -7.81
C PRO A 12 16.06 -4.47 -6.75
N ASP A 13 16.40 -4.07 -5.52
CA ASP A 13 16.61 -4.90 -4.33
C ASP A 13 15.33 -5.13 -3.51
N VAL A 14 14.23 -4.47 -3.87
CA VAL A 14 12.94 -4.60 -3.17
C VAL A 14 12.06 -5.61 -3.91
N ALA A 15 11.67 -6.68 -3.22
CA ALA A 15 10.70 -7.63 -3.76
C ALA A 15 9.35 -6.93 -4.03
N THR A 16 8.63 -7.38 -5.04
CA THR A 16 7.32 -6.82 -5.41
C THR A 16 6.26 -7.89 -5.48
N VAL A 17 5.02 -7.53 -5.16
CA VAL A 17 3.84 -8.38 -5.33
C VAL A 17 2.79 -7.66 -6.17
N SER A 18 2.15 -8.38 -7.09
CA SER A 18 1.06 -7.82 -7.89
C SER A 18 -0.22 -7.71 -7.06
N SER A 19 -1.09 -6.76 -7.41
CA SER A 19 -2.41 -6.65 -6.78
C SER A 19 -3.26 -7.92 -6.94
N GLN A 20 -3.11 -8.64 -8.05
CA GLN A 20 -3.84 -9.88 -8.30
C GLN A 20 -3.36 -11.01 -7.38
N ASP A 21 -2.04 -11.19 -7.26
CA ASP A 21 -1.46 -12.21 -6.38
C ASP A 21 -1.76 -11.91 -4.91
N LEU A 22 -1.65 -10.64 -4.51
CA LEU A 22 -2.00 -10.23 -3.16
C LEU A 22 -3.48 -10.46 -2.86
N ALA A 23 -4.38 -10.08 -3.76
CA ALA A 23 -5.82 -10.31 -3.57
C ALA A 23 -6.12 -11.81 -3.44
N PHE A 24 -5.45 -12.66 -4.22
CA PHE A 24 -5.55 -14.10 -4.10
C PHE A 24 -5.03 -14.62 -2.75
N GLN A 25 -3.87 -14.14 -2.28
CA GLN A 25 -3.31 -14.51 -0.97
C GLN A 25 -4.24 -14.11 0.18
N LEU A 26 -4.73 -12.85 0.19
CA LEU A 26 -5.62 -12.35 1.25
C LEU A 26 -6.94 -13.13 1.33
N ALA A 27 -7.41 -13.69 0.21
CA ALA A 27 -8.66 -14.46 0.17
C ALA A 27 -8.49 -15.93 0.56
N ASN A 28 -7.30 -16.51 0.41
CA ASN A 28 -7.12 -17.96 0.46
C ASN A 28 -6.07 -18.45 1.47
N ASP A 29 -5.26 -17.56 2.04
CA ASP A 29 -4.12 -17.94 2.88
C ASP A 29 -4.25 -17.41 4.32
N PRO A 30 -4.41 -18.29 5.34
CA PRO A 30 -4.41 -17.86 6.75
C PRO A 30 -3.06 -17.29 7.20
N SER A 31 -1.98 -17.54 6.46
CA SER A 31 -0.64 -16.99 6.70
C SER A 31 -0.37 -15.70 5.93
N ALA A 32 -1.39 -15.10 5.33
CA ALA A 32 -1.34 -13.84 4.57
C ALA A 32 -0.47 -12.74 5.24
N PRO A 33 0.18 -11.91 4.41
CA PRO A 33 1.07 -10.87 4.90
C PRO A 33 0.33 -9.80 5.71
N VAL A 34 1.06 -9.17 6.64
CA VAL A 34 0.58 -7.96 7.29
C VAL A 34 0.67 -6.81 6.30
N MET A 35 -0.47 -6.14 6.10
CA MET A 35 -0.59 -5.02 5.16
C MET A 35 -0.21 -3.71 5.84
N ILE A 36 0.73 -2.98 5.26
CA ILE A 36 1.23 -1.72 5.80
C ILE A 36 0.97 -0.58 4.83
N ASP A 37 0.17 0.39 5.25
CA ASP A 37 -0.07 1.63 4.53
C ASP A 37 0.86 2.73 5.04
N THR A 38 1.82 3.14 4.23
CA THR A 38 2.78 4.22 4.57
C THR A 38 2.32 5.61 4.10
N ARG A 39 1.06 5.75 3.68
CA ARG A 39 0.48 7.07 3.37
C ARG A 39 0.19 7.85 4.65
N GLU A 40 -0.05 9.15 4.51
CA GLU A 40 -0.42 9.97 5.67
C GLU A 40 -1.80 9.57 6.22
N PRO A 41 -2.07 9.78 7.53
CA PRO A 41 -3.34 9.42 8.14
C PRO A 41 -4.59 9.96 7.42
N ARG A 42 -4.50 11.17 6.85
CA ARG A 42 -5.60 11.76 6.05
C ARG A 42 -5.89 10.97 4.76
N GLU A 43 -4.86 10.40 4.13
CA GLU A 43 -4.99 9.60 2.92
C GLU A 43 -5.60 8.23 3.25
N TYR A 44 -5.15 7.63 4.37
CA TYR A 44 -5.66 6.38 4.91
C TYR A 44 -7.13 6.49 5.35
N ALA A 45 -7.52 7.63 5.92
CA ALA A 45 -8.87 7.89 6.37
C ALA A 45 -9.90 7.97 5.22
N VAL A 46 -9.47 8.39 4.02
CA VAL A 46 -10.33 8.35 2.81
C VAL A 46 -10.64 6.92 2.42
N SER A 47 -9.61 6.07 2.41
CA SER A 47 -9.73 4.65 2.13
C SER A 47 -8.41 3.94 2.36
N HIS A 48 -8.44 2.63 2.59
CA HIS A 48 -7.29 1.75 2.70
C HIS A 48 -7.64 0.32 2.30
N LEU A 49 -6.61 -0.51 2.05
CA LEU A 49 -6.79 -1.94 1.81
C LEU A 49 -7.35 -2.63 3.07
N PRO A 50 -8.22 -3.66 2.93
CA PRO A 50 -8.74 -4.40 4.06
C PRO A 50 -7.63 -4.95 4.97
N GLY A 51 -7.75 -4.70 6.29
CA GLY A 51 -6.79 -5.16 7.29
C GLY A 51 -5.44 -4.44 7.32
N ALA A 52 -5.28 -3.36 6.54
CA ALA A 52 -4.04 -2.57 6.57
C ALA A 52 -3.84 -1.83 7.89
N LEU A 53 -2.59 -1.68 8.32
CA LEU A 53 -2.16 -0.83 9.41
C LEU A 53 -1.50 0.44 8.85
N ASN A 54 -1.88 1.62 9.35
CA ASN A 54 -1.26 2.86 8.92
C ASN A 54 0.02 3.15 9.70
N LEU A 55 1.16 2.69 9.18
CA LEU A 55 2.48 2.79 9.80
C LEU A 55 3.47 3.33 8.78
N THR A 56 4.08 4.48 9.09
CA THR A 56 4.86 5.26 8.13
C THR A 56 6.37 5.09 8.26
N THR A 57 6.85 4.49 9.36
CA THR A 57 8.29 4.31 9.63
C THR A 57 8.57 2.92 10.21
N VAL A 58 9.85 2.52 10.20
CA VAL A 58 10.31 1.26 10.81
C VAL A 58 10.01 1.26 12.31
N GLU A 59 10.24 2.36 13.02
CA GLU A 59 9.99 2.48 14.46
C GLU A 59 8.51 2.30 14.80
N ALA A 60 7.60 2.78 13.93
CA ALA A 60 6.17 2.58 14.12
C ALA A 60 5.79 1.08 14.00
N ILE A 61 6.42 0.36 13.06
CA ILE A 61 6.22 -1.08 12.85
C ILE A 61 6.80 -1.90 14.01
N GLU A 62 7.98 -1.53 14.51
CA GLU A 62 8.58 -2.16 15.68
C GLU A 62 7.75 -1.90 16.95
N LYS A 63 7.22 -0.69 17.12
CA LYS A 63 6.34 -0.34 18.25
C LYS A 63 5.01 -1.08 18.23
N GLU A 64 4.47 -1.34 17.04
CA GLU A 64 3.29 -2.20 16.86
C GLU A 64 3.58 -3.66 17.24
N GLY A 65 4.85 -4.05 17.39
CA GLY A 65 5.24 -5.39 17.80
C GLY A 65 5.20 -6.41 16.66
N ILE A 66 5.28 -5.95 15.40
CA ILE A 66 5.25 -6.85 14.25
C ILE A 66 6.60 -7.58 14.15
N ALA A 67 6.55 -8.91 14.29
CA ALA A 67 7.73 -9.77 14.26
C ALA A 67 8.46 -9.70 12.91
N LYS A 68 9.80 -9.75 12.95
CA LYS A 68 10.67 -9.57 11.78
C LYS A 68 10.61 -10.70 10.75
N ASP A 69 10.09 -11.86 11.14
CA ASP A 69 9.87 -13.02 10.28
C ASP A 69 8.47 -13.04 9.65
N ARG A 70 7.55 -12.15 10.08
CA ARG A 70 6.22 -12.05 9.46
C ARG A 70 6.33 -11.46 8.05
N PRO A 71 5.67 -12.06 7.05
CA PRO A 71 5.55 -11.46 5.73
C PRO A 71 4.84 -10.11 5.82
N LEU A 72 5.43 -9.08 5.22
CA LEU A 72 4.89 -7.74 5.11
C LEU A 72 4.65 -7.40 3.64
N VAL A 73 3.52 -6.76 3.38
CA VAL A 73 3.31 -6.05 2.12
C VAL A 73 3.06 -4.58 2.42
N VAL A 74 3.99 -3.74 1.98
CA VAL A 74 3.92 -2.29 2.13
C VAL A 74 3.35 -1.65 0.87
N TYR A 75 2.55 -0.61 1.03
CA TYR A 75 2.00 0.14 -0.10
C TYR A 75 1.83 1.61 0.24
N CYS A 76 1.82 2.44 -0.80
CA CYS A 76 1.50 3.86 -0.68
C CYS A 76 0.49 4.29 -1.75
N THR A 77 0.67 5.45 -2.37
CA THR A 77 -0.19 5.91 -3.48
C THR A 77 0.12 5.15 -4.77
N VAL A 78 1.39 5.09 -5.16
CA VAL A 78 1.85 4.52 -6.45
C VAL A 78 3.04 3.56 -6.36
N GLY A 79 3.55 3.31 -5.14
CA GLY A 79 4.64 2.35 -4.88
C GLY A 79 5.98 2.95 -4.49
N TYR A 80 6.18 4.27 -4.63
CA TYR A 80 7.49 4.89 -4.39
C TYR A 80 7.86 5.02 -2.90
N ARG A 81 7.00 5.66 -2.09
CA ARG A 81 7.22 5.79 -0.63
C ARG A 81 7.36 4.43 0.05
N SER A 82 6.53 3.48 -0.37
CA SER A 82 6.53 2.12 0.17
C SER A 82 7.74 1.31 -0.26
N ALA A 83 8.28 1.49 -1.47
CA ALA A 83 9.54 0.85 -1.85
C ALA A 83 10.72 1.34 -0.98
N TYR A 84 10.75 2.64 -0.65
CA TYR A 84 11.75 3.18 0.27
C TYR A 84 11.65 2.55 1.66
N LEU A 85 10.43 2.50 2.24
CA LEU A 85 10.20 1.84 3.53
C LEU A 85 10.52 0.34 3.50
N ALA A 86 10.20 -0.36 2.40
CA ALA A 86 10.53 -1.78 2.25
C ALA A 86 12.04 -2.01 2.37
N ARG A 87 12.84 -1.15 1.72
CA ARG A 87 14.30 -1.23 1.80
C ARG A 87 14.82 -0.95 3.21
N GLU A 88 14.24 0.02 3.92
CA GLU A 88 14.58 0.30 5.32
C GLU A 88 14.22 -0.88 6.23
N LEU A 89 13.06 -1.50 6.04
CA LEU A 89 12.65 -2.71 6.77
C LEU A 89 13.59 -3.88 6.51
N ASN A 90 14.00 -4.11 5.26
CA ASN A 90 15.00 -5.12 4.92
C ASN A 90 16.32 -4.85 5.66
N ALA A 91 16.78 -3.59 5.69
CA ALA A 91 17.99 -3.19 6.43
C ALA A 91 17.84 -3.35 7.95
N ALA A 92 16.61 -3.18 8.48
CA ALA A 92 16.27 -3.41 9.88
C ALA A 92 16.09 -4.90 10.24
N GLY A 93 16.24 -5.81 9.27
CA GLY A 93 16.20 -7.26 9.47
C GLY A 93 14.83 -7.91 9.31
N TYR A 94 13.84 -7.21 8.73
CA TYR A 94 12.60 -7.85 8.29
C TYR A 94 12.90 -8.73 7.06
N GLY A 95 12.72 -10.04 7.20
CA GLY A 95 13.19 -11.01 6.20
C GLY A 95 12.26 -11.20 5.00
N GLN A 96 11.02 -10.73 5.10
CA GLN A 96 9.97 -11.00 4.11
C GLN A 96 9.15 -9.73 3.85
N VAL A 97 9.70 -8.78 3.10
CA VAL A 97 9.01 -7.51 2.77
C VAL A 97 8.85 -7.37 1.27
N ALA A 98 7.60 -7.17 0.82
CA ALA A 98 7.29 -6.87 -0.57
C ALA A 98 6.58 -5.52 -0.72
N ASN A 99 6.88 -4.80 -1.79
CA ASN A 99 6.16 -3.60 -2.19
C ASN A 99 4.98 -3.96 -3.10
N LEU A 100 3.80 -3.42 -2.82
CA LEU A 100 2.63 -3.61 -3.67
C LEU A 100 2.76 -2.78 -4.95
N ASP A 101 2.85 -3.50 -6.07
CA ASP A 101 2.96 -2.94 -7.41
C ASP A 101 1.81 -2.00 -7.75
N GLY A 102 2.14 -0.74 -8.08
CA GLY A 102 1.16 0.31 -8.38
C GLY A 102 0.31 0.75 -7.16
N SER A 103 0.51 0.11 -6.01
CA SER A 103 -0.11 0.40 -4.71
C SER A 103 -1.62 0.65 -4.77
N ILE A 104 -2.17 1.55 -3.94
CA ILE A 104 -3.62 1.69 -3.78
C ILE A 104 -4.32 2.15 -5.07
N ILE A 105 -3.67 2.94 -5.92
CA ILE A 105 -4.27 3.37 -7.19
C ILE A 105 -4.49 2.17 -8.11
N GLN A 106 -3.47 1.32 -8.30
CA GLN A 106 -3.61 0.14 -9.15
C GLN A 106 -4.56 -0.89 -8.54
N TRP A 107 -4.52 -1.05 -7.21
CA TRP A 107 -5.46 -1.90 -6.47
C TRP A 107 -6.92 -1.49 -6.74
N HIS A 108 -7.22 -0.20 -6.59
CA HIS A 108 -8.54 0.38 -6.86
C HIS A 108 -8.96 0.23 -8.32
N ASN A 109 -8.06 0.55 -9.26
CA ASN A 109 -8.34 0.48 -10.69
C ASN A 109 -8.65 -0.94 -11.18
N GLN A 110 -8.26 -1.96 -10.42
CA GLN A 110 -8.60 -3.36 -10.70
C GLN A 110 -9.92 -3.81 -10.04
N GLY A 111 -10.64 -2.90 -9.40
CA GLY A 111 -11.93 -3.19 -8.75
C GLY A 111 -11.80 -3.90 -7.40
N ASN A 112 -10.60 -3.92 -6.82
CA ASN A 112 -10.43 -4.51 -5.50
C ASN A 112 -11.04 -3.62 -4.42
N ARG A 113 -11.49 -4.26 -3.33
CA ARG A 113 -12.21 -3.59 -2.24
C ARG A 113 -11.28 -2.62 -1.49
N LEU A 114 -11.85 -1.49 -1.09
CA LEU A 114 -11.27 -0.52 -0.18
C LEU A 114 -12.23 -0.27 0.98
N LEU A 115 -11.67 0.03 2.15
CA LEU A 115 -12.44 0.32 3.36
C LEU A 115 -12.16 1.72 3.88
N ALA A 116 -13.16 2.33 4.50
CA ALA A 116 -13.00 3.46 5.41
C ALA A 116 -13.97 3.26 6.58
N GLN A 117 -13.47 3.34 7.82
CA GLN A 117 -14.28 3.12 9.03
C GLN A 117 -15.04 1.77 9.02
N GLY A 118 -14.47 0.74 8.38
CA GLY A 118 -15.09 -0.59 8.23
C GLY A 118 -16.05 -0.75 7.05
N GLU A 119 -16.42 0.34 6.38
CA GLU A 119 -17.37 0.35 5.27
C GLU A 119 -16.69 0.31 3.90
N LEU A 120 -17.34 -0.29 2.91
CA LEU A 120 -16.84 -0.30 1.54
C LEU A 120 -16.94 1.09 0.92
N VAL A 121 -15.82 1.55 0.37
CA VAL A 121 -15.72 2.85 -0.31
C VAL A 121 -15.05 2.71 -1.67
N GLN A 122 -15.28 3.70 -2.54
CA GLN A 122 -14.68 3.80 -3.87
C GLN A 122 -13.78 5.03 -4.03
N LYS A 123 -13.63 5.83 -2.97
CA LYS A 123 -12.81 7.04 -3.00
C LYS A 123 -11.36 6.71 -2.72
N VAL A 124 -10.44 7.38 -3.40
CA VAL A 124 -9.00 7.27 -3.19
C VAL A 124 -8.40 8.66 -3.09
N HIS A 125 -7.58 8.88 -2.06
CA HIS A 125 -6.77 10.09 -1.97
C HIS A 125 -5.58 9.98 -2.93
N PRO A 126 -5.46 10.88 -3.93
CA PRO A 126 -4.44 10.74 -4.96
C PRO A 126 -3.07 11.23 -4.52
N TYR A 127 -2.88 11.69 -3.27
CA TYR A 127 -1.71 12.43 -2.78
C TYR A 127 -1.57 13.82 -3.41
N ASP A 128 -1.50 13.90 -4.74
CA ASP A 128 -1.45 15.15 -5.49
C ASP A 128 -2.24 15.08 -6.82
N LYS A 129 -2.22 16.17 -7.59
CA LYS A 129 -2.91 16.25 -8.89
C LYS A 129 -2.30 15.32 -9.95
N THR A 130 -0.99 15.06 -9.87
CA THR A 130 -0.25 14.26 -10.84
C THR A 130 -0.71 12.81 -10.78
N TRP A 131 -0.68 12.21 -9.59
CA TRP A 131 -1.15 10.83 -9.42
C TRP A 131 -2.67 10.73 -9.55
N GLY A 132 -3.40 11.83 -9.29
CA GLY A 132 -4.83 11.92 -9.58
C GLY A 132 -5.18 11.55 -11.02
N LEU A 133 -4.31 11.84 -12.00
CA LEU A 133 -4.53 11.47 -13.41
C LEU A 133 -4.65 9.96 -13.65
N LEU A 134 -4.17 9.14 -12.72
CA LEU A 134 -4.25 7.69 -12.79
C LEU A 134 -5.58 7.12 -12.26
N LEU A 135 -6.44 7.97 -11.69
CA LEU A 135 -7.76 7.61 -11.16
C LEU A 135 -8.86 8.21 -12.03
N ASN A 136 -10.01 7.53 -12.06
CA ASN A 136 -11.25 8.12 -12.53
C ASN A 136 -11.52 9.41 -11.72
N PRO A 137 -11.81 10.56 -12.36
CA PRO A 137 -12.11 11.81 -11.65
C PRO A 137 -13.18 11.67 -10.56
N ASN A 138 -14.16 10.80 -10.78
CA ASN A 138 -15.24 10.55 -9.82
C ASN A 138 -14.77 9.78 -8.58
N ASP A 139 -13.62 9.11 -8.63
CA ASP A 139 -13.11 8.29 -7.52
C ASP A 139 -12.10 9.07 -6.66
N ARG A 140 -11.74 10.29 -7.05
CA ARG A 140 -10.79 11.11 -6.30
C ARG A 140 -11.44 11.74 -5.07
N SER A 141 -10.69 11.82 -3.99
CA SER A 141 -11.01 12.61 -2.79
C SER A 141 -9.77 13.36 -2.31
N ASP A 142 -9.92 14.60 -1.86
CA ASP A 142 -8.86 15.40 -1.25
C ASP A 142 -8.85 15.29 0.29
N GLY A 143 -9.63 14.35 0.85
CA GLY A 143 -9.77 14.17 2.29
C GLY A 143 -10.77 15.11 2.95
N THR A 144 -11.47 15.94 2.18
CA THR A 144 -12.62 16.70 2.69
C THR A 144 -13.90 15.86 2.64
N PRO A 145 -14.75 15.88 3.68
CA PRO A 145 -16.09 15.32 3.57
C PRO A 145 -16.85 16.01 2.44
N LYS A 146 -17.46 15.23 1.54
CA LYS A 146 -18.47 15.73 0.60
C LYS A 146 -19.85 15.66 1.23
#